data_AF-A0A8S3KE71-F1
#
_entry.id   AF-A0A8S3KE71-F1
#
_cell.length_a   1.000
_cell.length_b   1.000
_cell.length_c   1.000
_cell.angle_alpha   90.00
_cell.angle_beta   90.00
_cell.angle_gamma   90.00
#
_symmetry.space_group_name_H-M   'P 1'
#
loop_
_entity.id
_entity.type
_entity.pdbx_description
1 polymer ?
#
loop_
_entity_poly.entity_id
_entity_poly.type
_entity_poly.pdbx_seq_one_letter_code
_entity_poly.pdbx_strand_id
1 'polypeptide(L)'
;MTSHELCPPISPTTTTTSSPPPESDNKLCLTSTWATNGITVAGGKGFGHELDQLADPYGIFLDVNDIIYVADRSNHRIVTWKQGDLVGQLAAGV
;
A
#
# COMPACT_ATOMS: atom_id res chain seq x y z
N MET A 1 16.97 0.16 -12.91
CA MET A 1 16.13 1.37 -12.72
C MET A 1 15.23 1.49 -13.94
N THR A 2 14.12 0.77 -13.94
CA THR A 2 13.03 0.75 -14.92
C THR A 2 12.09 -0.35 -14.40
N SER A 3 10.77 -0.23 -14.32
CA SER A 3 9.83 0.59 -15.06
C SER A 3 8.69 1.04 -14.14
N HIS A 4 8.41 2.35 -14.13
CA HIS A 4 7.08 2.83 -13.83
C HIS A 4 6.32 2.74 -15.17
N GLU A 5 5.95 1.51 -15.59
CA GLU A 5 4.99 1.39 -16.69
C GLU A 5 3.63 1.84 -16.14
N LEU A 6 3.31 3.10 -16.44
CA LEU A 6 1.95 3.57 -16.44
C LEU A 6 1.13 2.58 -17.26
N CYS A 7 0.03 2.07 -16.69
CA CYS A 7 -0.96 1.34 -17.47
C CYS A 7 -1.26 2.18 -18.72
N PRO A 8 -1.16 1.63 -19.94
CA PRO A 8 -1.51 2.40 -21.12
C PRO A 8 -2.95 2.91 -20.95
N PRO A 9 -3.21 4.21 -21.15
CA PRO A 9 -4.56 4.72 -21.01
C PRO A 9 -5.46 3.98 -21.99
N ILE A 10 -6.55 3.39 -21.49
CA ILE A 10 -7.68 3.04 -22.34
C ILE A 10 -8.14 4.34 -23.02
N SER A 11 -7.84 4.48 -24.31
CA SER A 11 -8.17 5.70 -25.05
C SER A 11 -9.68 5.98 -25.00
N PRO A 12 -10.07 7.25 -25.00
CA PRO A 12 -11.42 7.68 -24.62
C PRO A 12 -12.42 7.38 -25.73
N THR A 13 -13.58 6.84 -25.35
CA THR A 13 -14.77 6.93 -26.21
C THR A 13 -15.32 8.34 -26.03
N THR A 14 -15.14 9.21 -27.01
CA THR A 14 -15.72 10.55 -27.01
C THR A 14 -17.22 10.46 -27.29
N THR A 15 -18.05 10.63 -26.26
CA THR A 15 -19.39 11.21 -26.43
C THR A 15 -19.76 12.04 -25.20
N THR A 16 -20.02 13.33 -25.43
CA THR A 16 -20.49 14.36 -24.51
C THR A 16 -21.77 13.97 -23.75
N THR A 17 -21.73 13.95 -22.40
CA THR A 17 -22.65 14.63 -21.44
C THR A 17 -22.34 14.18 -20.00
N SER A 18 -22.18 15.15 -19.08
CA SER A 18 -22.07 15.01 -17.61
C SER A 18 -21.18 13.87 -17.09
N SER A 19 -19.89 14.17 -16.91
CA SER A 19 -18.91 13.28 -16.28
C SER A 19 -19.35 12.80 -14.89
N PRO A 20 -19.48 11.49 -14.63
CA PRO A 20 -19.49 10.96 -13.27
C PRO A 20 -18.12 11.21 -12.58
N PRO A 21 -18.05 11.26 -11.24
CA PRO A 21 -16.79 11.47 -10.51
C PRO A 21 -15.77 10.38 -10.89
N PRO A 22 -14.46 10.65 -10.80
CA PRO A 22 -13.43 9.68 -11.16
C PRO A 22 -13.68 8.39 -10.39
N GLU A 23 -14.06 7.36 -11.14
CA GLU A 23 -14.23 6.01 -10.62
C GLU A 23 -12.86 5.57 -10.08
N SER A 24 -12.88 4.96 -8.90
CA SER A 24 -11.69 4.41 -8.25
C SER A 24 -11.02 3.44 -9.22
N ASP A 25 -9.99 3.89 -9.93
CA ASP A 25 -9.16 3.05 -10.78
C ASP A 25 -8.55 1.98 -9.86
N ASN A 26 -9.17 0.81 -9.83
CA ASN A 26 -8.58 -0.38 -9.24
C ASN A 26 -7.21 -0.54 -9.90
N LYS A 27 -6.18 -0.12 -9.16
CA LYS A 27 -4.79 0.13 -9.57
C LYS A 27 -4.02 -1.15 -9.85
N LEU A 28 -4.68 -2.13 -10.44
CA LEU A 28 -4.11 -3.40 -10.84
C LEU A 28 -4.39 -3.54 -12.32
N CYS A 29 -3.38 -3.29 -13.15
CA CYS A 29 -3.46 -3.68 -14.56
C CYS A 29 -3.67 -5.19 -14.61
N LEU A 30 -4.59 -5.68 -15.43
CA LEU A 30 -4.83 -7.14 -15.55
C LEU A 30 -3.61 -7.91 -16.05
N THR A 31 -2.60 -7.20 -16.56
CA THR A 31 -1.28 -7.69 -16.98
C THR A 31 -0.18 -7.47 -15.95
N SER A 32 -0.45 -6.81 -14.82
CA SER A 32 0.54 -6.60 -13.76
C SER A 32 0.97 -7.94 -13.20
N THR A 33 2.27 -8.21 -13.30
CA THR A 33 2.91 -9.32 -12.62
C THR A 33 3.58 -8.82 -11.34
N TRP A 34 3.66 -9.67 -10.34
CA TRP A 34 4.43 -9.38 -9.14
C TRP A 34 5.93 -9.43 -9.46
N ALA A 35 6.71 -8.56 -8.82
CA ALA A 35 8.16 -8.59 -8.94
C ALA A 35 8.70 -9.89 -8.30
N THR A 36 9.54 -10.63 -9.02
CA THR A 36 10.06 -11.92 -8.56
C THR A 36 11.03 -11.81 -7.39
N ASN A 37 11.52 -10.60 -7.12
CA ASN A 37 12.42 -10.22 -6.03
C ASN A 37 11.70 -9.38 -4.96
N GLY A 38 10.47 -9.77 -4.58
CA GLY A 38 9.74 -9.11 -3.50
C GLY A 38 10.54 -9.09 -2.19
N ILE A 39 10.39 -8.01 -1.43
CA ILE A 39 10.97 -7.85 -0.10
C ILE A 39 9.87 -7.61 0.93
N THR A 40 10.09 -8.04 2.17
CA THR A 40 9.20 -7.73 3.29
C THR A 40 9.47 -6.30 3.77
N VAL A 41 8.47 -5.43 3.66
CA VAL A 41 8.57 -4.02 4.09
C VAL A 41 8.00 -3.77 5.48
N ALA A 42 6.98 -4.52 5.90
CA ALA A 42 6.32 -4.38 7.20
C ALA A 42 6.53 -5.63 8.07
N GLY A 43 6.99 -5.45 9.31
CA GLY A 43 7.16 -6.53 10.29
C GLY A 43 8.25 -7.55 9.97
N GLY A 44 9.21 -7.21 9.11
CA GLY A 44 10.23 -8.14 8.60
C GLY A 44 11.22 -8.66 9.66
N LYS A 45 11.18 -8.14 10.89
CA LYS A 45 12.03 -8.56 12.02
C LYS A 45 11.32 -9.41 13.07
N GLY A 46 10.14 -9.96 12.71
CA GLY A 46 9.40 -10.90 13.55
C GLY A 46 8.59 -10.23 14.66
N PHE A 47 8.28 -11.00 15.70
CA PHE A 47 7.45 -10.55 16.82
C PHE A 47 8.21 -9.57 17.71
N GLY A 48 7.60 -8.43 18.03
CA GLY A 48 8.15 -7.46 18.97
C GLY A 48 7.50 -6.08 18.86
N HIS A 49 8.10 -5.09 19.51
CA HIS A 49 7.54 -3.74 19.69
C HIS A 49 8.34 -2.65 18.97
N GLU A 50 9.46 -2.99 18.33
CA GLU A 50 10.19 -2.05 17.48
C GLU A 50 9.40 -1.73 16.20
N LEU A 51 9.71 -0.63 15.52
CA LEU A 51 8.96 -0.18 14.35
C LEU A 51 9.19 -1.01 13.08
N ASP A 52 10.15 -1.94 13.09
CA ASP A 52 10.37 -2.95 12.05
C ASP A 52 9.84 -4.34 12.46
N GLN A 53 9.15 -4.41 13.60
CA GLN A 53 8.49 -5.59 14.17
C GLN A 53 6.98 -5.37 14.29
N LEU A 54 6.23 -6.47 14.42
CA LEU A 54 4.78 -6.47 14.64
C LEU A 54 4.41 -7.50 15.70
N ALA A 55 3.36 -7.27 16.47
CA ALA A 55 2.79 -8.19 17.45
C ALA A 55 1.28 -8.37 17.21
N ASP A 56 0.91 -9.52 16.64
CA ASP A 56 -0.48 -9.88 16.32
C ASP A 56 -1.19 -8.84 15.41
N PRO A 57 -0.65 -8.56 14.21
CA PRO A 57 -1.29 -7.62 13.29
C PRO A 57 -2.65 -8.14 12.83
N TYR A 58 -3.69 -7.29 12.92
CA TYR A 58 -5.09 -7.70 12.73
C TYR A 58 -5.73 -7.18 11.44
N GLY A 59 -5.13 -6.16 10.82
CA GLY A 59 -5.68 -5.53 9.63
C GLY A 59 -4.65 -4.72 8.88
N ILE A 60 -4.87 -4.59 7.58
CA ILE A 60 -4.06 -3.79 6.66
C ILE A 60 -4.98 -2.90 5.83
N PHE A 61 -4.56 -1.66 5.60
CA PHE A 61 -5.22 -0.71 4.72
C PHE A 61 -4.18 0.00 3.85
N LEU A 62 -4.51 0.26 2.59
CA LEU A 62 -3.69 1.03 1.65
C LEU A 62 -4.46 2.29 1.28
N ASP A 63 -3.87 3.47 1.49
CA ASP A 63 -4.51 4.73 1.10
C ASP A 63 -4.18 5.14 -0.34
N VAL A 64 -4.78 6.25 -0.79
CA VAL A 64 -4.58 6.80 -2.14
C VAL A 64 -3.15 7.31 -2.41
N ASN A 65 -2.34 7.47 -1.37
CA ASN A 65 -0.93 7.90 -1.45
C ASN A 65 0.03 6.70 -1.34
N ASP A 66 -0.47 5.47 -1.51
CA ASP A 66 0.29 4.22 -1.37
C ASP A 66 0.93 4.04 0.02
N ILE A 67 0.31 4.59 1.07
CA ILE A 67 0.73 4.35 2.45
C ILE A 67 0.01 3.12 2.98
N ILE A 68 0.79 2.14 3.42
CA ILE A 68 0.30 0.95 4.10
C ILE A 68 0.12 1.29 5.58
N TYR A 69 -1.06 1.04 6.11
CA TYR A 69 -1.38 1.11 7.54
C TYR A 69 -1.59 -0.30 8.05
N VAL A 70 -0.93 -0.65 9.16
CA VAL A 70 -1.13 -1.95 9.83
C VAL A 70 -1.65 -1.71 11.24
N ALA A 71 -2.74 -2.38 11.58
CA ALA A 71 -3.27 -2.43 12.94
C ALA A 71 -2.49 -3.48 13.74
N ASP A 72 -1.49 -3.03 14.49
CA ASP A 72 -0.57 -3.85 15.28
C ASP A 72 -1.15 -4.09 16.69
N ARG A 73 -2.11 -5.02 16.76
CA ARG A 73 -3.11 -5.10 17.84
C ARG A 73 -2.49 -5.33 19.22
N SER A 74 -1.55 -6.26 19.37
CA SER A 74 -0.95 -6.54 20.69
C SER A 74 0.02 -5.46 21.15
N ASN A 75 0.50 -4.62 20.23
CA ASN A 75 1.25 -3.42 20.56
C ASN A 75 0.35 -2.18 20.68
N HIS A 76 -0.97 -2.30 20.58
CA HIS A 76 -1.93 -1.20 20.74
C HIS A 76 -1.65 0.03 19.86
N ARG A 77 -1.13 -0.19 18.64
CA ARG A 77 -0.70 0.88 17.75
C ARG A 77 -1.10 0.66 16.29
N ILE A 78 -1.08 1.75 15.55
CA ILE A 78 -1.15 1.78 14.08
C ILE A 78 0.22 2.23 13.58
N VAL A 79 0.84 1.40 12.74
CA VAL A 79 2.14 1.69 12.14
C VAL A 79 1.96 1.84 10.63
N THR A 80 2.67 2.79 10.03
CA THR A 80 2.62 3.08 8.61
C THR A 80 3.93 2.80 7.90
N TRP A 81 3.84 2.36 6.64
CA TRP A 81 4.97 2.22 5.72
C TRP A 81 4.64 2.88 4.39
N LYS A 82 5.56 3.70 3.91
CA LYS A 82 5.53 4.23 2.55
C LYS A 82 6.34 3.33 1.62
N GLN A 83 6.18 3.55 0.33
CA GLN A 83 7.00 2.85 -0.66
C GLN A 83 8.49 3.06 -0.39
N GLY A 84 9.22 1.96 -0.19
CA GLY A 84 10.66 1.96 0.09
C GLY A 84 11.04 1.94 1.58
N ASP A 85 10.08 2.11 2.50
CA ASP A 85 10.35 2.02 3.93
C ASP A 85 10.60 0.56 4.35
N LEU A 86 11.64 0.35 5.16
CA LEU A 86 11.92 -0.93 5.84
C LEU A 86 11.66 -0.89 7.35
N VAL A 87 11.39 0.32 7.86
CA VAL A 87 11.06 0.60 9.26
C VAL A 87 9.81 1.45 9.25
N GLY A 88 8.83 1.07 10.07
CA GLY A 88 7.55 1.75 10.13
C GLY A 88 7.63 3.10 10.84
N GLN A 89 6.54 3.86 10.75
CA GLN A 89 6.34 5.10 11.49
C GLN A 89 5.09 4.96 12.35
N LEU A 90 5.15 5.40 13.61
CA LEU A 90 3.98 5.40 14.48
C LEU A 90 2.96 6.42 13.96
N ALA A 91 1.80 5.96 13.52
CA ALA A 91 0.71 6.82 13.09
C ALA A 91 -0.26 7.13 14.23
N ALA A 92 -0.51 6.16 15.10
CA ALA A 92 -1.36 6.31 16.29
C ALA A 92 -1.09 5.20 17.31
N GLY A 93 -1.48 5.42 18.57
CA GLY A 93 -1.30 4.47 19.67
C GLY A 93 -0.15 4.83 20.60
N VAL A 94 0.20 3.89 21.48
CA VAL A 94 1.25 4.02 22.51
C VAL A 94 2.29 2.92 22.41
#